data_AF-A0A8H3DEW7-F1
#
_entry.id   AF-A0A8H3DEW7-F1
#
_cell.length_a   1.000
_cell.length_b   1.000
_cell.length_c   1.000
_cell.angle_alpha   90.00
_cell.angle_beta   90.00
_cell.angle_gamma   90.00
#
_symmetry.space_group_name_H-M   'P 1'
#
loop_
_entity.id
_entity.type
_entity.pdbx_description
1 polymer ?
#
loop_
_entity_poly.entity_id
_entity_poly.type
_entity_poly.pdbx_seq_one_letter_code
_entity_poly.pdbx_strand_id
1 'polypeptide(L)'
;MTYNIETELDVSNGTRGTIVWIITQETNRSDKNSGHCRELSRPPICVLVKLWKTKIKKLGNLDEGVIPVVPIRTRFTLKLLNKTALTISRQQLPLTPAYAFTDYCSQGQTIPYIILDLATPLTRGLTPFNGCVTISWSCTTKTARLLRDFDDQLFTIAPNQHLVAEDRRLEELDRLTANKHNAPDLDS
;
A
#
# COMPACT_ATOMS: atom_id res chain seq x y z
N MET A 1 5.49 -11.52 -8.15
CA MET A 1 5.92 -10.48 -9.10
C MET A 1 4.81 -9.45 -9.15
N THR A 2 5.02 -8.34 -8.45
CA THR A 2 4.14 -7.17 -8.49
C THR A 2 4.57 -6.37 -9.71
N TYR A 3 3.70 -6.24 -10.72
CA TYR A 3 3.99 -5.37 -11.86
C TYR A 3 3.90 -3.93 -11.35
N ASN A 4 4.96 -3.14 -11.53
CA ASN A 4 4.92 -1.73 -11.12
C ASN A 4 4.07 -0.96 -12.13
N ILE A 5 2.94 -0.42 -11.68
CA ILE A 5 2.11 0.48 -12.46
C ILE A 5 2.37 1.86 -11.90
N GLU A 6 2.83 2.76 -12.76
CA GLU A 6 2.92 4.19 -12.52
C GLU A 6 2.59 4.87 -13.84
N THR A 7 1.66 5.82 -13.79
CA THR A 7 1.19 6.55 -14.97
C THR A 7 1.27 8.04 -14.69
N GLU A 8 1.41 8.85 -15.74
CA GLU A 8 1.41 10.32 -15.65
C GLU A 8 0.08 10.90 -15.09
N LEU A 9 -0.93 10.04 -14.93
CA LEU A 9 -2.28 10.37 -14.50
C LEU A 9 -2.49 10.19 -12.98
N ASP A 10 -1.40 10.02 -12.23
CA ASP A 10 -1.37 9.70 -10.81
C ASP A 10 -2.11 8.38 -10.49
N VAL A 11 -2.11 7.43 -11.43
CA VAL A 11 -2.55 6.06 -11.18
C VAL A 11 -1.31 5.20 -11.02
N SER A 12 -1.08 4.75 -9.79
CA SER A 12 0.00 3.87 -9.43
C SER A 12 -0.42 2.73 -8.50
N ASN A 13 0.48 1.77 -8.28
CA ASN A 13 0.29 0.75 -7.26
C ASN A 13 -0.01 1.37 -5.89
N GLY A 14 -1.08 0.92 -5.24
CA GLY A 14 -1.51 1.47 -3.94
C GLY A 14 -2.43 2.69 -4.03
N THR A 15 -2.76 3.17 -5.23
CA THR A 15 -3.79 4.20 -5.40
C THR A 15 -5.12 3.73 -4.83
N ARG A 16 -5.74 4.58 -4.02
CA ARG A 16 -7.01 4.28 -3.35
C ARG A 16 -8.19 4.82 -4.14
N GLY A 17 -9.29 4.08 -4.08
CA GLY A 17 -10.53 4.46 -4.71
C GLY A 17 -11.72 3.71 -4.14
N THR A 18 -12.89 4.16 -4.53
CA THR A 18 -14.17 3.55 -4.16
C THR A 18 -14.72 2.79 -5.35
N ILE A 19 -15.14 1.55 -5.14
CA ILE A 19 -15.84 0.77 -6.18
C ILE A 19 -17.18 1.44 -6.46
N VAL A 20 -17.40 1.82 -7.72
CA VAL A 20 -18.66 2.42 -8.19
C VAL A 20 -19.57 1.34 -8.74
N TRP A 21 -19.01 0.39 -9.51
CA TRP A 21 -19.80 -0.64 -10.17
C TRP A 21 -18.98 -1.90 -10.46
N ILE A 22 -19.65 -3.05 -10.48
CA ILE A 22 -19.04 -4.35 -10.82
C ILE A 22 -19.77 -4.93 -12.02
N ILE A 23 -19.02 -5.16 -13.11
CA ILE A 23 -19.55 -5.71 -14.37
C ILE A 23 -19.19 -7.19 -14.43
N THR A 24 -20.19 -8.06 -14.33
CA THR A 24 -20.04 -9.52 -14.39
C THR A 24 -20.69 -10.10 -15.64
N GLN A 25 -20.16 -11.19 -16.17
CA GLN A 25 -20.85 -11.97 -17.20
C GLN A 25 -22.02 -12.75 -16.58
N GLU A 26 -23.16 -12.84 -17.27
CA GLU A 26 -24.37 -13.53 -16.78
C GLU A 26 -24.14 -15.02 -16.49
N THR A 27 -23.22 -15.65 -17.22
CA THR A 27 -22.86 -17.06 -17.07
C THR A 27 -21.95 -17.36 -15.86
N ASN A 28 -21.46 -16.35 -15.13
CA ASN A 28 -20.58 -16.54 -13.97
C ASN A 28 -21.34 -16.54 -12.62
N ARG A 29 -22.67 -16.73 -12.64
CA ARG A 29 -23.52 -16.78 -11.45
C ARG A 29 -23.40 -18.15 -10.76
N SER A 30 -22.90 -18.17 -9.52
CA SER A 30 -23.12 -19.29 -8.60
C SER A 30 -24.47 -19.04 -7.89
N ASP A 31 -25.35 -20.03 -7.85
CA ASP A 31 -26.68 -19.92 -7.20
C ASP A 31 -26.61 -19.88 -5.66
N LYS A 32 -25.41 -19.87 -5.08
CA LYS A 32 -25.18 -19.73 -3.64
C LYS A 32 -25.15 -18.25 -3.23
N ASN A 33 -26.32 -17.62 -3.24
CA ASN A 33 -26.48 -16.31 -2.61
C ASN A 33 -26.69 -16.51 -1.10
N SER A 34 -25.76 -16.03 -0.29
CA SER A 34 -25.93 -15.92 1.16
C SER A 34 -25.95 -14.45 1.55
N GLY A 35 -27.16 -13.90 1.72
CA GLY A 35 -27.35 -12.49 2.11
C GLY A 35 -26.69 -11.50 1.15
N HIS A 36 -25.73 -10.72 1.68
CA HIS A 36 -24.99 -9.68 0.94
C HIS A 36 -23.77 -10.20 0.15
N CYS A 37 -23.46 -11.49 0.24
CA CYS A 37 -22.32 -12.09 -0.44
C CYS A 37 -22.79 -12.81 -1.71
N ARG A 38 -22.13 -12.48 -2.83
CA ARG A 38 -22.35 -13.12 -4.11
C ARG A 38 -21.07 -13.83 -4.55
N GLU A 39 -21.16 -15.15 -4.70
CA GLU A 39 -20.06 -15.96 -5.20
C GLU A 39 -20.04 -15.96 -6.74
N LEU A 40 -18.84 -15.80 -7.32
CA LEU A 40 -18.63 -15.81 -8.76
C LEU A 40 -17.67 -16.95 -9.12
N SER A 41 -17.96 -17.68 -10.19
CA SER A 41 -17.10 -18.76 -10.68
C SER A 41 -15.84 -18.26 -11.41
N ARG A 42 -15.85 -17.00 -11.85
CA ARG A 42 -14.73 -16.31 -12.49
C ARG A 42 -14.66 -14.85 -12.03
N PRO A 43 -13.49 -14.19 -12.14
CA PRO A 43 -13.40 -12.75 -11.87
C PRO A 43 -14.42 -11.95 -12.71
N PRO A 44 -14.94 -10.83 -12.18
CA PRO A 44 -15.72 -9.87 -12.96
C PRO A 44 -14.99 -9.46 -14.25
N ILE A 45 -15.74 -9.10 -15.28
CA ILE A 45 -15.18 -8.59 -16.55
C ILE A 45 -14.42 -7.29 -16.28
N CYS A 46 -15.04 -6.42 -15.48
CA CYS A 46 -14.49 -5.12 -15.14
C CYS A 46 -15.10 -4.61 -13.83
N VAL A 47 -14.34 -3.84 -13.08
CA VAL A 47 -14.80 -3.07 -11.93
C VAL A 47 -14.52 -1.59 -12.20
N LEU A 48 -15.54 -0.75 -12.08
CA LEU A 48 -15.37 0.70 -12.16
C LEU A 48 -14.96 1.22 -10.78
N VAL A 49 -13.84 1.93 -10.72
CA VAL A 49 -13.29 2.48 -9.48
C VAL A 49 -13.13 3.98 -9.61
N LYS A 50 -13.71 4.74 -8.68
CA LYS A 50 -13.48 6.18 -8.54
C LYS A 50 -12.27 6.41 -7.67
N LEU A 51 -11.18 6.90 -8.25
CA LEU A 51 -9.95 7.17 -7.52
C LEU A 51 -10.12 8.40 -6.62
N TRP A 52 -9.53 8.39 -5.43
CA TRP A 52 -9.62 9.51 -4.49
C TRP A 52 -8.73 10.68 -4.90
N LYS A 53 -7.60 10.39 -5.55
CA LYS A 53 -6.66 11.35 -6.12
C LYS A 53 -6.24 10.85 -7.49
N THR A 54 -6.42 11.67 -8.51
CA THR A 54 -5.98 11.37 -9.88
C THR A 54 -6.04 12.64 -10.73
N LYS A 55 -5.21 12.72 -11.77
CA LYS A 55 -5.30 13.76 -12.81
C LYS A 55 -6.28 13.40 -13.93
N ILE A 56 -6.93 12.24 -13.85
CA ILE A 56 -7.91 11.78 -14.84
C ILE A 56 -9.18 12.61 -14.72
N LYS A 57 -9.35 13.56 -15.65
CA LYS A 57 -10.56 14.38 -15.75
C LYS A 57 -11.76 13.59 -16.25
N LYS A 58 -11.66 12.95 -17.42
CA LYS A 58 -12.77 12.15 -17.95
C LYS A 58 -12.25 11.08 -18.90
N LEU A 59 -12.72 9.84 -18.69
CA LEU A 59 -12.40 8.73 -19.57
C LEU A 59 -13.67 8.29 -20.32
N GLY A 60 -13.78 8.71 -21.59
CA GLY A 60 -14.96 8.46 -22.41
C GLY A 60 -16.24 9.03 -21.78
N ASN A 61 -17.22 8.16 -21.55
CA ASN A 61 -18.51 8.53 -20.95
C ASN A 61 -18.55 8.32 -19.42
N LEU A 62 -17.43 7.95 -18.79
CA LEU A 62 -17.37 7.77 -17.35
C LEU A 62 -17.28 9.11 -16.63
N ASP A 63 -17.67 9.11 -15.36
CA ASP A 63 -17.53 10.26 -14.47
C ASP A 63 -16.05 10.57 -14.20
N GLU A 64 -15.80 11.79 -13.70
CA GLU A 64 -14.46 12.23 -13.35
C GLU A 64 -13.80 11.34 -12.29
N GLY A 65 -12.53 11.00 -12.55
CA GLY A 65 -11.73 10.10 -11.73
C GLY A 65 -12.17 8.64 -11.73
N VAL A 66 -13.14 8.23 -12.55
CA VAL A 66 -13.59 6.83 -12.67
C VAL A 66 -12.80 6.10 -13.75
N ILE A 67 -12.20 4.98 -13.37
CA ILE A 67 -11.44 4.11 -14.28
C ILE A 67 -11.99 2.68 -14.30
N PRO A 68 -11.92 2.00 -15.45
CA PRO A 68 -12.16 0.57 -15.53
C PRO A 68 -10.93 -0.21 -15.07
N VAL A 69 -11.12 -1.11 -14.12
CA VAL A 69 -10.11 -2.06 -13.66
C VAL A 69 -10.50 -3.46 -14.14
N VAL A 70 -9.62 -4.10 -14.89
CA VAL A 70 -9.87 -5.41 -15.52
C VAL A 70 -8.95 -6.49 -14.95
N PRO A 71 -9.35 -7.78 -14.97
CA PRO A 71 -8.51 -8.86 -14.48
C PRO A 71 -7.18 -8.97 -15.24
N ILE A 72 -6.09 -9.11 -14.50
CA ILE A 72 -4.75 -9.34 -15.04
C ILE A 72 -4.40 -10.81 -14.89
N ARG A 73 -3.84 -11.40 -15.95
CA ARG A 73 -3.30 -12.77 -15.91
C ARG A 73 -1.80 -12.74 -15.73
N THR A 74 -1.32 -13.39 -14.68
CA THR A 74 0.10 -13.55 -14.37
C THR A 74 0.46 -15.03 -14.35
N ARG A 75 1.69 -15.37 -14.76
CA ARG A 75 2.27 -16.71 -14.62
C ARG A 75 3.54 -16.61 -13.80
N PHE A 76 3.75 -17.56 -12.91
CA PHE A 76 5.01 -17.66 -12.17
C PHE A 76 5.37 -19.13 -11.98
N THR A 77 6.67 -19.41 -12.04
CA THR A 77 7.20 -20.76 -11.95
C THR A 77 7.87 -20.93 -10.60
N LEU A 78 7.39 -21.90 -9.83
CA LEU A 78 7.99 -22.32 -8.57
C LEU A 78 8.94 -23.48 -8.86
N LYS A 79 10.17 -23.38 -8.34
CA LYS A 79 11.10 -24.52 -8.32
C LYS A 79 10.82 -25.32 -7.06
N LEU A 80 10.33 -26.55 -7.21
CA LEU A 80 10.09 -27.45 -6.08
C LEU A 80 11.40 -28.11 -5.65
N LEU A 81 11.40 -28.62 -4.41
CA LEU A 81 12.55 -29.30 -3.80
C LEU A 81 13.02 -30.51 -4.63
N ASN A 82 12.12 -31.13 -5.39
CA ASN A 82 12.41 -32.26 -6.29
C ASN A 82 12.96 -31.83 -7.68
N LYS A 83 13.47 -30.60 -7.82
CA LYS A 83 13.95 -29.99 -9.08
C LYS A 83 12.91 -29.92 -10.20
N THR A 84 11.63 -30.16 -9.90
CA THR A 84 10.54 -30.02 -10.87
C THR A 84 10.03 -28.57 -10.85
N ALA A 85 9.73 -28.03 -12.02
CA ALA A 85 9.19 -26.68 -12.14
C ALA A 85 7.65 -26.73 -12.20
N LEU A 86 6.97 -26.11 -11.24
CA LEU A 86 5.53 -25.94 -11.25
C LEU A 86 5.19 -24.54 -11.75
N THR A 87 4.53 -24.43 -12.90
CA THR A 87 4.05 -23.14 -13.41
C THR A 87 2.61 -22.93 -12.97
N ILE A 88 2.37 -21.87 -12.19
CA ILE A 88 1.04 -21.46 -11.74
C ILE A 88 0.60 -20.26 -12.57
N SER A 89 -0.63 -20.29 -13.07
CA SER A 89 -1.29 -19.13 -13.68
C SER A 89 -2.38 -18.60 -12.75
N ARG A 90 -2.35 -17.29 -12.49
CA ARG A 90 -3.38 -16.58 -11.73
C ARG A 90 -4.02 -15.54 -12.64
N GLN A 91 -5.35 -15.46 -12.64
CA GLN A 91 -6.11 -14.37 -13.25
C GLN A 91 -6.94 -13.72 -12.17
N GLN A 92 -6.70 -12.44 -11.88
CA GLN A 92 -7.37 -11.73 -10.80
C GLN A 92 -7.44 -10.23 -11.06
N LEU A 93 -8.43 -9.55 -10.50
CA LEU A 93 -8.46 -8.08 -10.48
C LEU A 93 -7.28 -7.56 -9.66
N PRO A 94 -6.53 -6.54 -10.13
CA PRO A 94 -5.45 -5.91 -9.37
C PRO A 94 -6.01 -4.96 -8.31
N LEU A 95 -6.88 -5.48 -7.44
CA LEU A 95 -7.54 -4.76 -6.37
C LEU A 95 -7.41 -5.54 -5.08
N THR A 96 -7.23 -4.82 -3.98
CA THR A 96 -7.28 -5.36 -2.63
C THR A 96 -8.24 -4.51 -1.81
N PRO A 97 -9.09 -5.11 -0.96
CA PRO A 97 -9.84 -4.35 0.02
C PRO A 97 -8.88 -3.54 0.90
N ALA A 98 -9.15 -2.25 1.06
CA ALA A 98 -8.29 -1.33 1.81
C ALA A 98 -8.86 -0.98 3.20
N TYR A 99 -9.63 -1.90 3.79
CA TYR A 99 -10.15 -1.77 5.17
C TYR A 99 -9.07 -2.03 6.22
N ALA A 100 -8.19 -2.98 5.92
CA ALA A 100 -6.99 -3.27 6.69
C ALA A 100 -5.88 -3.57 5.68
N PHE A 101 -4.68 -3.07 5.96
CA PHE A 101 -3.49 -3.32 5.15
C PHE A 101 -2.29 -3.40 6.07
N THR A 102 -1.27 -4.12 5.60
CA THR A 102 0.00 -4.22 6.30
C THR A 102 0.77 -2.92 6.19
N ASP A 103 1.73 -2.75 7.08
CA ASP A 103 2.61 -1.58 7.11
C ASP A 103 3.34 -1.29 5.82
N TYR A 104 3.80 -2.36 5.16
CA TYR A 104 4.41 -2.27 3.85
C TYR A 104 3.48 -1.67 2.78
N CYS A 105 2.18 -1.94 2.84
CA CYS A 105 1.21 -1.50 1.84
C CYS A 105 0.76 -0.05 2.04
N SER A 106 0.99 0.54 3.23
CA SER A 106 0.68 1.94 3.55
C SER A 106 1.88 2.87 3.56
N GLN A 107 3.07 2.36 3.26
CA GLN A 107 4.26 3.20 3.23
C GLN A 107 4.08 4.39 2.28
N GLY A 108 4.37 5.60 2.77
CA GLY A 108 4.21 6.84 2.01
C GLY A 108 2.78 7.41 1.98
N GLN A 109 1.84 6.86 2.76
CA GLN A 109 0.47 7.38 2.85
C GLN A 109 0.18 7.96 4.24
N THR A 110 -0.44 9.13 4.27
CA THR A 110 -1.05 9.68 5.50
C THR A 110 -2.49 9.18 5.61
N ILE A 111 -2.82 8.53 6.73
CA ILE A 111 -4.16 7.98 6.97
C ILE A 111 -4.79 8.79 8.11
N PRO A 112 -5.83 9.60 7.84
CA PRO A 112 -6.37 10.53 8.83
C PRO A 112 -6.84 9.86 10.11
N TYR A 113 -7.51 8.71 10.00
CA TYR A 113 -8.03 7.92 11.11
C TYR A 113 -7.56 6.49 10.98
N ILE A 114 -6.87 5.97 12.00
CA ILE A 114 -6.25 4.65 11.94
C ILE A 114 -6.41 3.87 13.24
N ILE A 115 -6.66 2.57 13.09
CA ILE A 115 -6.57 1.59 14.17
C ILE A 115 -5.32 0.74 13.88
N LEU A 116 -4.38 0.76 14.81
CA LEU A 116 -3.08 0.12 14.70
C LEU A 116 -3.12 -1.22 15.45
N ASP A 117 -2.75 -2.30 14.77
CA ASP A 117 -2.50 -3.59 15.38
C ASP A 117 -0.99 -3.85 15.41
N LEU A 118 -0.40 -3.71 16.59
CA LEU A 118 1.05 -3.86 16.82
C LEU A 118 1.41 -5.22 17.44
N ALA A 119 0.54 -6.22 17.33
CA ALA A 119 0.88 -7.55 17.83
C ALA A 119 1.92 -8.23 16.93
N THR A 120 2.82 -8.98 17.57
CA THR A 120 3.86 -9.75 16.89
C THR A 120 3.26 -10.84 16.00
N PRO A 121 3.53 -10.82 14.68
CA PRO A 121 3.07 -11.87 13.78
C PRO A 121 3.70 -13.25 14.09
N LEU A 122 2.94 -14.33 13.86
CA LEU A 122 3.37 -15.72 14.13
C LEU A 122 4.65 -16.14 13.38
N THR A 123 4.91 -15.56 12.21
CA THR A 123 5.98 -16.04 11.30
C THR A 123 7.17 -15.07 11.19
N ARG A 124 6.98 -13.80 11.57
CA ARG A 124 8.02 -12.77 11.48
C ARG A 124 7.81 -11.80 12.63
N GLY A 125 8.82 -11.61 13.48
CA GLY A 125 8.76 -10.66 14.58
C GLY A 125 8.48 -9.24 14.09
N LEU A 126 7.80 -8.44 14.91
CA LEU A 126 7.65 -7.01 14.68
C LEU A 126 8.91 -6.31 15.17
N THR A 127 9.59 -5.55 14.30
CA THR A 127 10.78 -4.79 14.71
C THR A 127 10.40 -3.39 15.21
N PRO A 128 11.22 -2.74 16.05
CA PRO A 128 11.01 -1.35 16.45
C PRO A 128 10.81 -0.40 15.27
N PHE A 129 11.51 -0.66 14.16
CA PHE A 129 11.36 0.13 12.92
C PHE A 129 9.94 0.03 12.35
N ASN A 130 9.38 -1.18 12.25
CA ASN A 130 8.02 -1.39 11.79
C ASN A 130 7.01 -0.69 12.70
N GLY A 131 7.20 -0.77 14.03
CA GLY A 131 6.37 -0.08 15.01
C GLY A 131 6.38 1.44 14.82
N CYS A 132 7.57 2.04 14.72
CA CYS A 132 7.73 3.48 14.53
C CYS A 132 7.11 3.96 13.21
N VAL A 133 7.35 3.23 12.11
CA VAL A 133 6.75 3.54 10.79
C VAL A 133 5.24 3.45 10.83
N THR A 134 4.69 2.48 11.57
CA THR A 134 3.23 2.28 11.67
C THR A 134 2.56 3.42 12.44
N ILE A 135 3.20 3.93 13.51
CA ILE A 135 2.67 5.06 14.29
C ILE A 135 2.79 6.38 13.51
N SER A 136 3.86 6.56 12.74
CA SER A 136 4.13 7.82 12.02
C SER A 136 3.11 8.15 10.92
N TRP A 137 2.27 7.20 10.49
CA TRP A 137 1.17 7.51 9.58
C TRP A 137 0.06 8.35 10.19
N SER A 138 -0.06 8.34 11.52
CA SER A 138 -1.05 9.15 12.21
C SER A 138 -0.55 10.58 12.36
N CYS A 139 -1.37 11.56 11.95
CA CYS A 139 -1.05 12.97 12.18
C CYS A 139 -1.21 13.37 13.65
N THR A 140 -2.01 12.62 14.44
CA THR A 140 -2.33 12.99 15.82
C THR A 140 -2.75 11.77 16.64
N THR A 141 -2.40 11.76 17.92
CA THR A 141 -2.87 10.76 18.92
C THR A 141 -4.39 10.69 19.06
N LYS A 142 -5.11 11.77 18.72
CA LYS A 142 -6.57 11.82 18.71
C LYS A 142 -7.19 10.92 17.63
N THR A 143 -6.48 10.70 16.53
CA THR A 143 -6.98 9.98 15.37
C THR A 143 -6.35 8.59 15.19
N ALA A 144 -5.35 8.25 16.03
CA ALA A 144 -4.82 6.91 16.17
C ALA A 144 -5.45 6.18 17.37
N ARG A 145 -5.74 4.88 17.18
CA ARG A 145 -6.15 3.96 18.24
C ARG A 145 -5.33 2.69 18.15
N LEU A 146 -4.96 2.11 19.27
CA LEU A 146 -4.38 0.77 19.32
C LEU A 146 -5.53 -0.24 19.40
N LEU A 147 -5.46 -1.30 18.60
CA LEU A 147 -6.46 -2.37 18.62
C LEU A 147 -6.34 -3.23 19.88
N ARG A 148 -5.11 -3.41 20.37
CA ARG A 148 -4.74 -4.23 21.52
C ARG A 148 -3.36 -3.82 22.04
N ASP A 149 -3.00 -4.32 23.21
CA ASP A 149 -1.67 -4.15 23.79
C ASP A 149 -0.58 -4.76 22.90
N PHE A 150 0.64 -4.26 23.06
CA PHE A 150 1.84 -4.68 22.35
C PHE A 150 2.99 -4.89 23.34
N ASP A 151 4.08 -5.51 22.88
CA ASP A 151 5.27 -5.75 23.71
C ASP A 151 6.05 -4.45 23.94
N ASP A 152 6.25 -4.04 25.18
CA ASP A 152 7.01 -2.83 25.55
C ASP A 152 8.44 -2.84 24.98
N GLN A 153 9.02 -4.01 24.72
CA GLN A 153 10.32 -4.14 24.06
C GLN A 153 10.32 -3.49 22.66
N LEU A 154 9.17 -3.39 22.01
CA LEU A 154 9.03 -2.81 20.67
C LEU A 154 9.53 -1.36 20.58
N PHE A 155 9.39 -0.56 21.63
CA PHE A 155 9.80 0.86 21.63
C PHE A 155 10.91 1.19 22.65
N THR A 156 11.42 0.17 23.35
CA THR A 156 12.48 0.35 24.35
C THR A 156 13.83 -0.19 23.91
N ILE A 157 13.89 -0.91 22.78
CA ILE A 157 15.15 -1.34 22.15
C ILE A 157 15.88 -0.11 21.59
N ALA A 158 17.15 0.03 21.97
CA ALA A 158 18.01 1.11 21.46
C ALA A 158 18.11 1.06 19.92
N PRO A 159 18.06 2.21 19.23
CA PRO A 159 18.22 2.26 17.78
C PRO A 159 19.57 1.69 17.35
N ASN A 160 19.63 1.18 16.12
CA ASN A 160 20.88 0.71 15.53
C ASN A 160 21.91 1.86 15.50
N GLN A 161 23.06 1.66 16.15
CA GLN A 161 24.11 2.67 16.25
C GLN A 161 24.61 3.16 14.88
N HIS A 162 24.61 2.29 13.87
CA HIS A 162 24.97 2.66 12.51
C HIS A 162 23.96 3.63 11.89
N LEU A 163 22.66 3.46 12.16
CA LEU A 163 21.63 4.40 11.69
C LEU A 163 21.75 5.73 12.43
N VAL A 164 21.98 5.71 13.75
CA VAL A 164 22.20 6.93 14.54
C VAL A 164 23.42 7.71 14.06
N ALA A 165 24.52 7.02 13.75
CA ALA A 165 25.71 7.66 13.21
C ALA A 165 25.45 8.28 11.82
N GLU A 166 24.67 7.60 10.99
CA GLU A 166 24.29 8.09 9.67
C GLU A 166 23.36 9.31 9.76
N ASP A 167 22.37 9.30 10.65
CA ASP A 167 21.49 10.45 10.90
C ASP A 167 22.29 11.69 11.28
N ARG A 168 23.26 11.56 12.22
CA ARG A 168 24.17 12.67 12.58
C ARG A 168 24.99 13.17 11.40
N ARG A 169 25.47 12.25 10.55
CA ARG A 169 26.25 12.60 9.35
C ARG A 169 25.38 13.40 8.37
N LEU A 170 24.12 13.02 8.21
CA LEU A 170 23.16 13.72 7.35
C LEU A 170 22.78 15.09 7.91
N GLU A 171 22.58 15.22 9.22
CA GLU A 171 22.33 16.51 9.88
C GLU A 171 23.49 17.49 9.67
N GLU A 172 24.73 17.03 9.81
CA GLU A 172 25.89 17.89 9.56
C GLU A 172 25.98 18.32 8.09
N LEU A 173 25.68 17.41 7.17
CA LEU A 173 25.65 17.73 5.74
C LEU A 173 24.54 18.73 5.39
N ASP A 174 23.37 18.62 6.03
CA ASP A 174 22.26 19.57 5.88
C ASP A 174 22.65 20.97 6.35
N ARG A 175 23.28 21.08 7.53
CA ARG A 175 23.80 22.35 8.06
C ARG A 175 24.83 23.01 7.14
N LEU A 176 25.77 22.22 6.59
CA LEU A 176 26.75 22.72 5.63
C LEU A 176 26.10 23.22 4.35
N THR A 177 25.09 22.50 3.86
CA THR A 177 24.33 22.88 2.66
C THR A 177 23.54 24.17 2.89
N ALA A 178 22.85 24.29 4.02
CA ALA A 178 22.12 25.48 4.41
C ALA A 178 23.03 26.70 4.55
N ASN A 179 24.21 26.55 5.17
CA ASN A 179 25.19 27.63 5.33
C ASN A 179 25.75 28.11 3.98
N LYS A 180 25.98 27.19 3.03
CA LYS A 180 26.44 27.54 1.68
C LYS A 180 25.37 28.29 0.89
N HIS A 181 24.10 27.95 1.07
CA HIS A 181 22.98 28.59 0.38
C HIS A 181 22.58 29.94 0.99
N ASN A 182 22.80 30.13 2.29
CA ASN A 182 22.55 31.37 3.01
C ASN A 182 23.75 32.32 3.05
N ALA A 183 24.89 31.93 2.46
CA ALA A 183 26.00 32.84 2.26
C ALA A 183 25.59 33.86 1.18
N PRO A 184 25.54 35.18 1.48
CA PRO A 184 25.30 36.17 0.44
C PRO A 184 26.42 36.06 -0.59
N ASP A 185 26.06 36.12 -1.88
CA ASP A 185 27.01 36.18 -2.99
C ASP A 185 27.96 37.36 -2.76
N LEU A 186 29.15 37.06 -2.21
CA LEU A 186 30.29 37.96 -2.15
C LEU A 186 31.00 37.85 -3.51
N ASP A 187 30.32 38.26 -4.56
CA ASP A 187 30.93 38.58 -5.85
C ASP A 187 30.57 40.03 -6.20
N SER A 188 31.54 40.91 -5.98
CA SER A 188 31.70 42.24 -6.58
C SER A 188 33.14 42.38 -7.01
#